data_AF-A0A926A7E8-F1
#
_entry.id   AF-A0A926A7E8-F1
#
_cell.length_a   1.000
_cell.length_b   1.000
_cell.length_c   1.000
_cell.angle_alpha   90.00
_cell.angle_beta   90.00
_cell.angle_gamma   90.00
#
_symmetry.space_group_name_H-M   'P 1'
#
loop_
_entity.id
_entity.type
_entity.pdbx_description
1 polymer ?
#
loop_
_entity_poly.entity_id
_entity_poly.type
_entity_poly.pdbx_seq_one_letter_code
_entity_poly.pdbx_strand_id
1 'polypeptide(L)'
;MVAEVADAPGSPERRGRASARSSSARAHDPADALLVGRIVDGDQTALGALYDRYGRPAYSLARRICADDGIAEDVVQEVFLAFWRDPKRFDPERGAFGTWLLTLVHHKSVDAVRRESAIRRRTVPASEDGDEWSAP
;
A
#
# COMPACT_ATOMS: atom_id res chain seq x y z
N MET A 1 -3.16 -58.28 -18.74
CA MET A 1 -2.70 -56.98 -19.27
C MET A 1 -3.84 -56.36 -20.05
N VAL A 2 -4.73 -55.63 -19.37
CA VAL A 2 -5.68 -54.66 -19.94
C VAL A 2 -5.99 -53.62 -18.86
N ALA A 3 -5.86 -52.35 -19.26
CA ALA A 3 -5.94 -51.12 -18.47
C ALA A 3 -7.34 -50.92 -17.83
N GLU A 4 -7.40 -50.62 -16.53
CA GLU A 4 -7.48 -49.28 -15.92
C GLU A 4 -8.89 -48.65 -16.02
N VAL A 5 -9.61 -48.76 -14.90
CA VAL A 5 -10.87 -48.09 -14.60
C VAL A 5 -10.57 -46.64 -14.25
N ALA A 6 -11.02 -45.70 -15.08
CA ALA A 6 -11.04 -44.29 -14.74
C ALA A 6 -12.32 -43.97 -13.95
N ASP A 7 -12.16 -43.72 -12.65
CA ASP A 7 -13.14 -43.02 -11.80
C ASP A 7 -12.40 -41.85 -11.15
N ALA A 8 -12.80 -40.63 -11.51
CA ALA A 8 -12.21 -39.40 -11.00
C ALA A 8 -13.18 -38.77 -9.98
N PRO A 9 -12.82 -38.67 -8.69
CA PRO A 9 -13.65 -37.94 -7.75
C PRO A 9 -13.32 -36.44 -7.77
N GLY A 10 -14.36 -35.65 -8.11
CA GLY A 10 -14.73 -34.43 -7.38
C GLY A 10 -13.78 -33.24 -7.44
N SER A 11 -14.07 -32.30 -8.33
CA SER A 11 -13.61 -30.91 -8.25
C SER A 11 -13.95 -30.30 -6.88
N PRO A 12 -13.01 -29.68 -6.15
CA PRO A 12 -13.34 -29.00 -4.90
C PRO A 12 -14.10 -27.71 -5.21
N GLU A 13 -15.30 -27.65 -4.64
CA GLU A 13 -16.18 -26.50 -4.63
C GLU A 13 -15.44 -25.23 -4.20
N ARG A 14 -15.49 -24.21 -5.06
CA ARG A 14 -15.03 -22.85 -4.73
C ARG A 14 -15.92 -22.27 -3.63
N ARG A 15 -15.49 -22.42 -2.37
CA ARG A 15 -15.98 -21.65 -1.22
C ARG A 15 -15.67 -20.16 -1.42
N GLY A 16 -16.62 -19.45 -2.05
CA GLY A 16 -16.51 -18.03 -2.34
C GLY A 16 -17.76 -17.25 -1.94
N ARG A 17 -18.19 -17.32 -0.68
CA ARG A 17 -19.28 -16.47 -0.16
C ARG A 17 -19.15 -16.11 1.32
N ALA A 18 -17.93 -15.84 1.78
CA ALA A 18 -17.68 -15.27 3.12
C ALA A 18 -17.06 -13.85 3.08
N SER A 19 -16.57 -13.39 1.92
CA SER A 19 -15.76 -12.15 1.84
C SER A 19 -16.55 -10.84 1.99
N ALA A 20 -17.82 -10.81 1.60
CA ALA A 20 -18.60 -9.56 1.55
C ALA A 20 -19.09 -9.06 2.93
N ARG A 21 -19.13 -9.92 3.96
CA ARG A 21 -19.51 -9.51 5.34
C ARG A 21 -18.32 -9.00 6.15
N SER A 22 -17.09 -9.27 5.71
CA SER A 22 -15.86 -8.83 6.39
C SER A 22 -15.41 -7.42 5.94
N SER A 23 -15.83 -6.97 4.76
CA SER A 23 -15.47 -5.66 4.21
C SER A 23 -16.20 -4.49 4.90
N SER A 24 -17.47 -4.66 5.29
CA SER A 24 -18.23 -3.61 5.98
C SER A 24 -17.85 -3.46 7.46
N ALA A 25 -17.56 -4.56 8.16
CA ALA A 25 -17.12 -4.51 9.56
C ALA A 25 -15.74 -3.84 9.75
N ARG A 26 -14.86 -3.88 8.74
CA ARG A 26 -13.61 -3.09 8.73
C ARG A 26 -13.81 -1.63 8.30
N ALA A 27 -14.95 -1.30 7.69
CA ALA A 27 -15.23 0.04 7.18
C ALA A 27 -15.55 1.06 8.29
N HIS A 28 -15.74 0.60 9.52
CA HIS A 28 -15.89 1.44 10.71
C HIS A 28 -15.51 0.63 11.95
N ASP A 29 -14.21 0.36 12.12
CA ASP A 29 -13.79 -0.35 13.32
C ASP A 29 -13.69 0.65 14.50
N PRO A 30 -14.56 0.53 15.52
CA PRO A 30 -14.52 1.40 16.69
C PRO A 30 -13.17 1.33 17.43
N ALA A 31 -12.44 0.21 17.33
CA ALA A 31 -11.11 0.10 17.90
C ALA A 31 -10.12 1.09 17.26
N ASP A 32 -10.22 1.32 15.94
CA ASP A 32 -9.34 2.26 15.26
C ASP A 32 -9.64 3.70 15.68
N ALA A 33 -10.93 4.06 15.79
CA ALA A 33 -11.33 5.39 16.25
C ALA A 33 -10.83 5.68 17.69
N LEU A 34 -10.90 4.69 18.58
CA LEU A 34 -10.35 4.79 19.93
C LEU A 34 -8.83 4.97 19.94
N LEU A 35 -8.11 4.23 19.10
CA LEU A 35 -6.66 4.41 18.95
C LEU A 35 -6.31 5.81 18.43
N VAL A 36 -7.05 6.31 17.44
CA VAL A 36 -6.84 7.68 16.93
C VAL A 36 -7.11 8.72 18.02
N GLY A 37 -8.18 8.56 18.81
CA GLY A 37 -8.46 9.46 19.94
C GLY A 37 -7.29 9.51 20.93
N ARG A 38 -6.74 8.34 21.31
CA ARG A 38 -5.55 8.25 22.18
C ARG A 38 -4.32 8.94 21.57
N ILE A 39 -4.13 8.84 20.26
CA ILE A 39 -3.02 9.53 19.56
C ILE A 39 -3.21 11.05 19.60
N VAL A 40 -4.44 11.54 19.44
CA VAL A 40 -4.76 12.97 19.57
C VAL A 40 -4.43 13.47 20.99
N ASP A 41 -4.62 12.62 22.00
CA ASP A 41 -4.28 12.89 23.41
C ASP A 41 -2.78 12.71 23.74
N GLY A 42 -1.96 12.33 22.75
CA GLY A 42 -0.49 12.23 22.88
C GLY A 42 0.05 10.84 23.24
N ASP A 43 -0.78 9.80 23.23
CA ASP A 43 -0.37 8.43 23.50
C ASP A 43 0.38 7.79 22.31
N GLN A 44 1.69 7.71 22.44
CA GLN A 44 2.59 7.11 21.43
C GLN A 44 2.35 5.61 21.23
N THR A 45 1.86 4.89 22.23
CA THR A 45 1.65 3.43 22.12
C THR A 45 0.49 3.10 21.18
N ALA A 46 -0.49 3.99 21.07
CA ALA A 46 -1.63 3.82 20.19
C ALA A 46 -1.24 3.91 18.69
N LEU A 47 -0.20 4.68 18.35
CA LEU A 47 0.33 4.69 16.99
C LEU A 47 0.93 3.34 16.61
N GLY A 48 1.66 2.70 17.55
CA GLY A 48 2.21 1.36 17.36
C GLY A 48 1.12 0.32 17.03
N ALA A 49 0.00 0.35 17.76
CA ALA A 49 -1.12 -0.55 17.49
C ALA A 49 -1.75 -0.33 16.11
N LEU A 50 -1.86 0.92 15.64
CA LEU A 50 -2.30 1.20 14.27
C LEU A 50 -1.28 0.73 13.24
N TYR A 51 0.02 0.86 13.52
CA TYR A 51 1.08 0.38 12.66
C TYR A 51 1.07 -1.15 12.54
N ASP A 52 0.91 -1.88 13.64
CA ASP A 52 0.82 -3.35 13.62
C ASP A 52 -0.35 -3.84 12.74
N ARG A 53 -1.46 -3.11 12.77
CA ARG A 53 -2.66 -3.42 11.99
C ARG A 53 -2.53 -3.06 10.51
N TYR A 54 -1.95 -1.90 10.21
CA TYR A 54 -2.02 -1.30 8.87
C TYR A 54 -0.69 -1.20 8.13
N GLY A 55 0.45 -1.37 8.81
CA GLY A 55 1.78 -1.29 8.23
C GLY A 55 1.98 -2.30 7.09
N ARG A 56 1.63 -3.57 7.30
CA ARG A 56 1.75 -4.60 6.25
C ARG A 56 0.82 -4.36 5.05
N PRO A 57 -0.48 -4.05 5.22
CA PRO A 57 -1.35 -3.64 4.12
C PRO A 57 -0.84 -2.39 3.36
N ALA A 58 -0.38 -1.36 4.09
CA ALA A 58 0.16 -0.14 3.50
C ALA A 58 1.42 -0.43 2.68
N TYR A 59 2.38 -1.18 3.24
CA TYR A 59 3.58 -1.59 2.54
C TYR A 59 3.27 -2.42 1.28
N SER A 60 2.35 -3.38 1.39
CA SER A 60 1.96 -4.21 0.24
C SER A 60 1.36 -3.39 -0.90
N LEU A 61 0.60 -2.33 -0.57
CA LEU A 61 0.06 -1.41 -1.55
C LEU A 61 1.15 -0.52 -2.16
N ALA A 62 1.99 0.10 -1.33
CA ALA A 62 3.07 0.97 -1.76
C ALA A 62 4.04 0.21 -2.69
N ARG A 63 4.48 -0.98 -2.28
CA ARG A 63 5.37 -1.85 -3.06
C ARG A 63 4.79 -2.20 -4.43
N ARG A 64 3.49 -2.46 -4.52
CA ARG A 64 2.83 -2.73 -5.81
C ARG A 64 2.87 -1.53 -6.75
N ILE A 65 2.74 -0.31 -6.21
CA ILE A 65 2.72 0.93 -6.99
C ILE A 65 4.14 1.36 -7.37
N CYS A 66 5.06 1.33 -6.41
CA CYS A 66 6.43 1.81 -6.57
C CYS A 66 7.33 0.82 -7.31
N ALA A 67 7.05 -0.49 -7.20
CA ALA A 67 7.91 -1.57 -7.70
C ALA A 67 9.36 -1.51 -7.18
N ASP A 68 9.56 -0.84 -6.04
CA ASP A 68 10.83 -0.67 -5.35
C ASP A 68 10.56 -0.78 -3.84
N ASP A 69 11.34 -1.61 -3.15
CA ASP A 69 11.09 -1.92 -1.75
C ASP A 69 11.51 -0.75 -0.84
N GLY A 70 12.58 -0.02 -1.17
CA GLY A 70 13.03 1.13 -0.38
C GLY A 70 12.07 2.31 -0.47
N ILE A 71 11.61 2.64 -1.69
CA ILE A 71 10.59 3.69 -1.88
C ILE A 71 9.29 3.31 -1.16
N ALA A 72 8.92 2.02 -1.16
CA ALA A 72 7.72 1.57 -0.47
C ALA A 72 7.84 1.74 1.06
N GLU A 73 8.98 1.40 1.65
CA GLU A 73 9.25 1.64 3.08
C GLU A 73 9.18 3.12 3.42
N ASP A 74 9.82 3.98 2.62
CA ASP A 74 9.81 5.43 2.81
C ASP A 74 8.39 6.01 2.76
N VAL A 75 7.58 5.57 1.80
CA VAL A 75 6.17 6.00 1.69
C VAL A 75 5.39 5.62 2.94
N VAL A 76 5.52 4.38 3.43
CA VAL A 76 4.82 3.94 4.63
C VAL A 76 5.26 4.77 5.84
N GLN A 77 6.57 4.94 6.04
CA GLN A 77 7.11 5.76 7.12
C GLN A 77 6.59 7.20 7.04
N GLU A 78 6.64 7.84 5.87
CA GLU A 78 6.17 9.20 5.67
C GLU A 78 4.68 9.34 6.01
N VAL A 79 3.85 8.36 5.61
CA VAL A 79 2.41 8.38 5.89
C VAL A 79 2.13 8.29 7.40
N PHE A 80 2.76 7.35 8.11
CA PHE A 80 2.56 7.22 9.56
C PHE A 80 3.14 8.41 10.32
N LEU A 81 4.28 8.95 9.90
CA LEU A 81 4.86 10.18 10.48
C LEU A 81 3.98 11.41 10.22
N ALA A 82 3.41 11.54 9.02
CA ALA A 82 2.49 12.61 8.68
C ALA A 82 1.21 12.53 9.52
N PHE A 83 0.68 11.33 9.73
CA PHE A 83 -0.47 11.11 10.60
C PHE A 83 -0.13 11.42 12.07
N TRP A 84 1.02 10.97 12.57
CA TRP A 84 1.48 11.28 13.93
C TRP A 84 1.60 12.79 14.19
N ARG A 85 2.07 13.56 13.19
CA ARG A 85 2.20 15.03 13.29
C ARG A 85 0.87 15.76 13.30
N ASP A 86 -0.15 15.21 12.64
CA ASP A 86 -1.47 15.84 12.51
C ASP A 86 -2.59 14.77 12.51
N PRO A 87 -2.86 14.14 13.66
CA PRO A 87 -3.81 13.04 13.75
C PRO A 87 -5.26 13.50 13.52
N LYS A 88 -5.54 14.81 13.67
CA LYS A 88 -6.86 15.42 13.46
C LYS A 88 -7.26 15.50 11.98
N ARG A 89 -6.37 15.16 11.04
CA ARG A 89 -6.71 15.01 9.62
C ARG A 89 -7.63 13.82 9.33
N PHE A 90 -7.61 12.81 10.19
CA PHE A 90 -8.60 11.75 10.12
C PHE A 90 -9.87 12.19 10.84
N ASP A 91 -10.99 12.09 10.13
CA ASP A 91 -12.31 12.33 10.68
C ASP A 91 -13.10 11.00 10.61
N PRO A 92 -13.42 10.37 11.76
CA PRO A 92 -14.15 9.12 11.79
C PRO A 92 -15.53 9.24 11.13
N GLU A 93 -16.17 10.41 11.17
CA GLU A 93 -17.49 10.62 10.55
C GLU A 93 -17.44 10.53 9.01
N ARG A 94 -16.24 10.66 8.43
CA ARG A 94 -16.02 10.63 6.97
C ARG A 94 -15.60 9.25 6.45
N GLY A 95 -15.37 8.28 7.33
CA GLY A 95 -15.15 6.88 6.96
C GLY A 95 -14.09 6.16 7.80
N ALA A 96 -13.76 4.92 7.41
CA ALA A 96 -12.78 4.08 8.10
C ALA A 96 -11.35 4.66 8.03
N PHE A 97 -10.62 4.55 9.14
CA PHE A 97 -9.20 4.88 9.21
C PHE A 97 -8.39 4.11 8.17
N GLY A 98 -8.59 2.80 8.07
CA GLY A 98 -7.87 1.97 7.10
C GLY A 98 -8.06 2.42 5.64
N THR A 99 -9.28 2.82 5.26
CA THR A 99 -9.57 3.34 3.91
C THR A 99 -8.87 4.67 3.67
N TRP A 100 -8.97 5.59 4.63
CA TRP A 100 -8.29 6.89 4.57
C TRP A 100 -6.76 6.73 4.47
N LEU A 101 -6.18 5.88 5.31
CA LEU A 101 -4.74 5.62 5.34
C LEU A 101 -4.25 5.02 4.01
N LEU A 102 -4.93 3.99 3.50
CA LEU A 102 -4.56 3.37 2.21
C LEU A 102 -4.73 4.31 1.03
N THR A 103 -5.68 5.25 1.09
CA THR A 103 -5.83 6.33 0.10
C THR A 103 -4.62 7.26 0.14
N LEU A 104 -4.17 7.65 1.34
CA LEU A 104 -2.99 8.48 1.52
C LEU A 104 -1.71 7.77 1.03
N VAL A 105 -1.56 6.48 1.34
CA VAL A 105 -0.48 5.63 0.82
C VAL A 105 -0.47 5.59 -0.71
N HIS A 106 -1.63 5.38 -1.32
CA HIS A 106 -1.74 5.36 -2.79
C HIS A 106 -1.27 6.70 -3.39
N HIS A 107 -1.76 7.83 -2.89
CA HIS A 107 -1.35 9.15 -3.37
C HIS A 107 0.17 9.36 -3.24
N LYS A 108 0.72 9.08 -2.06
CA LYS A 108 2.16 9.23 -1.80
C LYS A 108 3.02 8.31 -2.68
N SER A 109 2.56 7.10 -2.94
CA SER A 109 3.24 6.14 -3.83
C SER A 109 3.28 6.65 -5.26
N VAL A 110 2.15 7.17 -5.78
CA VAL A 110 2.08 7.78 -7.12
C VAL A 110 3.02 8.99 -7.22
N ASP A 111 3.04 9.85 -6.21
CA ASP A 111 3.93 11.01 -6.18
C ASP A 111 5.41 10.59 -6.14
N ALA A 112 5.74 9.52 -5.41
CA ALA A 112 7.10 8.97 -5.38
C ALA A 112 7.54 8.44 -6.77
N VAL A 113 6.70 7.66 -7.44
CA VAL A 113 6.97 7.16 -8.81
C VAL A 113 7.16 8.31 -9.80
N ARG A 114 6.34 9.37 -9.68
CA ARG A 114 6.45 10.56 -10.52
C ARG A 114 7.78 11.30 -10.30
N ARG A 115 8.20 11.44 -9.04
CA ARG A 115 9.49 12.04 -8.68
C ARG A 115 10.66 11.22 -9.23
N GLU A 116 10.64 9.90 -9.02
CA GLU A 116 11.71 9.02 -9.50
C GLU A 116 11.83 9.06 -11.03
N SER A 117 10.69 9.00 -11.73
CA SER A 117 10.66 9.12 -13.19
C SER A 117 11.23 10.46 -13.68
N ALA A 118 10.99 11.55 -12.95
CA ALA A 118 11.54 12.86 -13.29
C ALA A 118 13.05 12.95 -13.05
N ILE A 119 13.55 12.35 -11.98
CA ILE A 119 14.99 12.26 -11.68
C ILE A 119 15.70 11.44 -12.76
N ARG A 120 15.17 10.26 -13.11
CA ARG A 120 15.73 9.42 -14.18
C ARG A 120 15.81 10.15 -15.52
N ARG A 121 14.76 10.90 -15.91
CA ARG A 121 14.79 11.70 -17.16
C ARG A 121 15.86 12.80 -17.18
N ARG A 122 16.23 13.35 -16.02
CA ARG A 122 17.26 14.41 -15.92
C ARG A 122 18.68 13.85 -15.89
N THR A 123 18.85 12.63 -15.37
CA THR A 123 20.16 12.02 -15.11
C THR A 123 20.65 11.12 -16.24
N VAL A 124 19.77 10.73 -17.17
CA VAL A 124 20.20 10.16 -18.46
C VAL A 124 20.80 11.31 -19.29
N PRO A 125 22.12 11.36 -19.52
CA PRO A 125 22.68 12.33 -20.46
C PRO A 125 22.01 12.09 -21.81
N ALA A 126 21.61 13.18 -22.49
CA ALA A 126 21.27 13.08 -23.90
C ALA A 126 22.49 12.43 -24.56
N SER A 127 22.33 11.19 -25.01
CA SER A 127 23.37 10.49 -25.75
C SER A 127 23.73 11.38 -26.94
N GLU A 128 24.91 11.98 -26.89
CA GLU A 128 25.56 12.64 -28.02
C GLU A 128 25.96 11.54 -29.00
N ASP A 129 24.98 10.97 -29.71
CA ASP A 129 25.22 10.03 -30.78
C ASP A 129 24.73 10.66 -32.08
N GLY A 130 25.69 11.14 -32.89
CA GLY A 130 25.51 11.15 -34.33
C GLY A 130 26.07 12.32 -35.13
N ASP A 131 27.26 12.85 -34.84
CA ASP A 131 28.04 13.56 -35.87
C ASP A 131 29.40 12.87 -36.06
N GLU A 132 29.37 11.88 -36.96
CA GLU A 132 30.29 11.77 -38.08
C GLU A 132 31.81 11.91 -37.79
N TRP A 133 32.42 10.84 -37.27
CA TRP A 133 33.84 10.56 -37.58
C TRP A 133 33.91 9.40 -38.58
N SER A 134 33.78 9.73 -39.87
CA SER A 134 34.11 8.83 -40.97
C SER A 134 35.35 9.37 -41.69
N ALA A 135 36.50 8.79 -41.39
CA ALA A 135 37.72 8.83 -42.20
C ALA A 135 38.30 7.40 -42.13
N PRO A 136 38.75 6.82 -43.25
CA PRO A 136 39.75 7.41 -44.15
C PRO A 136 39.37 7.52 -45.63
#